data_AF-A0A6B3ISP7-F1
#
_entry.id   AF-A0A6B3ISP7-F1
#
_cell.length_a   1.000
_cell.length_b   1.000
_cell.length_c   1.000
_cell.angle_alpha   90.00
_cell.angle_beta   90.00
_cell.angle_gamma   90.00
#
_symmetry.space_group_name_H-M   'P 1'
#
loop_
_entity.id
_entity.type
_entity.pdbx_description
1 polymer ?
#
loop_
_entity_poly.entity_id
_entity_poly.type
_entity_poly.pdbx_seq_one_letter_code
_entity_poly.pdbx_strand_id
1 'polypeptide(L)' 'MVLKFRAWDKLGKEMHKVSAIDFSSKGARIIRLAGVQSNGKGDHKRWHSSVELMQSTGFKDVNGVEI' A
#
# COMPACT_ATOMS: atom_id res chain seq x y z
N MET A 1 -5.23 -16.28 -7.98
CA MET A 1 -5.32 -14.80 -7.95
C MET A 1 -4.18 -14.28 -7.09
N VAL A 2 -3.33 -13.38 -7.60
CA VAL A 2 -2.26 -12.76 -6.79
C VAL A 2 -2.85 -11.53 -6.11
N LEU A 3 -2.80 -11.47 -4.79
CA LEU A 3 -3.28 -10.31 -4.03
C LEU A 3 -2.30 -9.15 -4.20
N LYS A 4 -2.77 -8.03 -4.76
CA LYS A 4 -2.01 -6.79 -4.90
C LYS A 4 -2.78 -5.63 -4.30
N PHE A 5 -2.05 -4.75 -3.64
CA PHE A 5 -2.61 -3.59 -2.96
C PHE A 5 -1.81 -2.33 -3.24
N ARG A 6 -2.51 -1.20 -3.30
CA ARG A 6 -1.95 0.15 -3.26
C ARG A 6 -2.62 0.92 -2.15
N ALA A 7 -1.95 1.94 -1.62
CA ALA A 7 -2.51 2.77 -0.56
C ALA A 7 -2.22 4.25 -0.82
N TRP A 8 -3.25 5.08 -0.62
CA TRP A 8 -3.08 6.53 -0.56
C TRP A 8 -2.58 6.90 0.84
N ASP A 9 -1.36 7.45 0.93
CA ASP A 9 -0.84 7.98 2.18
C ASP A 9 -1.40 9.38 2.44
N LYS A 10 -2.23 9.53 3.48
CA LYS A 10 -2.85 10.80 3.82
C LYS A 10 -1.85 11.84 4.33
N LEU A 11 -0.70 11.41 4.86
CA LEU A 11 0.37 12.31 5.32
C LEU A 11 1.25 12.77 4.17
N GLY A 12 1.79 11.82 3.39
CA GLY A 12 2.64 12.10 2.24
C GLY A 12 1.90 12.67 1.02
N LYS A 13 0.56 12.52 0.98
CA LYS A 13 -0.29 12.89 -0.16
C LYS A 13 0.16 12.25 -1.46
N GLU A 14 0.53 10.98 -1.39
CA GLU A 14 1.03 10.22 -2.53
C GLU A 14 0.53 8.76 -2.51
N MET A 15 0.58 8.12 -3.67
CA MET A 15 0.21 6.73 -3.85
C MET A 15 1.43 5.82 -3.68
N HIS A 16 1.31 4.81 -2.82
CA HIS A 16 2.34 3.78 -2.66
C HIS A 16 1.82 2.39 -2.99
N LYS A 17 2.74 1.53 -3.45
CA LYS A 17 2.51 0.08 -3.41
C LYS A 17 2.57 -0.38 -1.97
N VAL A 18 1.73 -1.35 -1.61
CA VAL A 18 1.74 -1.97 -0.29
C VAL A 18 2.57 -3.25 -0.36
N SER A 19 3.61 -3.34 0.47
CA SER A 19 4.48 -4.52 0.54
C SER A 19 4.00 -5.56 1.54
N ALA A 20 3.37 -5.12 2.64
CA ALA A 20 2.76 -6.00 3.62
C ALA A 20 1.63 -5.29 4.41
N ILE A 21 0.67 -6.09 4.87
CA ILE A 21 -0.39 -5.67 5.78
C ILE A 21 -0.27 -6.54 7.03
N ASP A 22 -0.01 -5.90 8.18
CA ASP A 22 0.12 -6.57 9.46
C ASP A 22 -1.19 -6.46 10.24
N PHE A 23 -1.81 -7.62 10.50
CA PHE A 23 -3.04 -7.76 11.27
C PHE A 23 -2.82 -8.26 12.71
N SER A 24 -1.59 -8.17 13.23
CA SER A 24 -1.27 -8.72 14.55
C SER A 24 -2.15 -8.14 15.67
N SER A 25 -2.48 -9.04 16.59
CA SER A 25 -3.67 -9.03 17.41
C SER A 25 -3.56 -8.13 18.64
N LYS A 26 -3.69 -6.81 18.47
CA LYS A 26 -4.08 -5.82 19.52
C LYS A 26 -4.84 -4.60 18.93
N GLY A 27 -5.57 -4.80 17.83
CA GLY A 27 -6.32 -3.73 17.14
C GLY A 27 -5.47 -2.82 16.24
N ALA A 28 -4.15 -2.87 16.38
CA ALA A 28 -3.19 -2.17 15.52
C ALA A 28 -3.10 -2.84 14.14
N ARG A 29 -3.48 -2.11 13.08
CA ARG A 29 -3.24 -2.51 11.69
C ARG A 29 -2.14 -1.62 11.12
N ILE A 30 -1.01 -2.22 10.76
CA ILE A 30 0.14 -1.50 10.19
C ILE A 30 0.26 -1.84 8.71
N ILE A 31 0.34 -0.80 7.88
CA ILE A 31 0.57 -0.93 6.44
C ILE A 31 2.04 -0.60 6.16
N ARG A 32 2.74 -1.51 5.49
CA ARG A 32 4.09 -1.25 4.97
C ARG A 32 3.96 -0.74 3.55
N LEU A 33 4.39 0.49 3.33
CA LEU A 33 4.40 1.16 2.04
C LEU A 33 5.79 1.01 1.43
N ALA A 34 5.83 0.52 0.19
CA ALA A 34 7.08 0.41 -0.55
C ALA A 34 7.71 1.79 -0.67
N GLY A 35 8.88 1.97 -0.05
CA GLY A 35 9.58 3.24 0.00
C GLY A 35 10.30 3.54 -1.31
N VAL A 36 10.03 4.71 -1.90
CA VAL A 36 10.96 5.43 -2.76
C VAL A 36 11.59 6.52 -1.89
N GLN A 37 12.79 6.30 -1.37
CA GLN A 37 13.61 7.37 -0.81
C GLN A 37 15.06 7.19 -1.24
N SER A 38 15.70 8.30 -1.59
CA SER A 38 17.02 8.44 -2.21
C SER A 38 18.20 7.79 -1.47
N ASN A 39 17.97 7.19 -0.30
CA ASN A 39 19.01 6.65 0.58
C ASN A 39 18.89 5.13 0.83
N GLY A 40 18.00 4.43 0.10
CA GLY A 40 18.11 2.97 -0.09
C GLY A 40 17.82 2.05 1.11
N LYS A 41 17.10 2.48 2.15
CA LYS A 41 16.74 1.60 3.28
C LYS A 41 15.26 1.68 3.68
N GLY A 42 14.47 0.77 3.10
CA GLY A 42 13.30 0.16 3.74
C GLY A 42 11.91 0.73 3.40
N ASP A 43 10.92 -0.17 3.35
CA ASP A 43 9.51 0.18 3.41
C ASP A 43 9.23 1.05 4.65
N HIS A 44 8.46 2.13 4.48
CA HIS A 44 8.03 2.93 5.63
C HIS A 44 6.63 2.47 6.10
N LYS A 45 6.39 2.60 7.41
CA LYS A 45 5.18 2.09 8.05
C LYS A 45 4.16 3.21 8.26
N ARG A 46 2.89 2.89 8.01
CA ARG A 46 1.74 3.75 8.35
C ARG A 46 0.73 2.98 9.19
N TRP A 47 0.02 3.69 10.05
CA TRP A 47 -1.20 3.18 10.65
C TRP A 47 -2.28 3.04 9.58
N HIS A 48 -3.13 2.02 9.69
CA HIS A 48 -4.28 1.86 8.78
C HIS A 48 -5.17 3.10 8.73
N SER A 49 -5.36 3.79 9.87
CA SER A 49 -6.12 5.05 9.92
C SER A 49 -5.48 6.19 9.11
N SER A 50 -4.18 6.10 8.81
CA SER A 50 -3.43 7.11 8.07
C SER A 50 -3.38 6.85 6.56
N VAL A 51 -4.01 5.76 6.07
CA VAL A 51 -4.03 5.44 4.64
C VAL A 51 -5.43 5.06 4.16
N GLU A 52 -5.67 5.16 2.87
CA GLU A 52 -6.79 4.48 2.20
C GLU A 52 -6.27 3.29 1.40
N LEU A 53 -6.71 2.08 1.73
CA LEU A 53 -6.24 0.85 1.10
C LEU A 53 -7.13 0.48 -0.10
N MET A 54 -6.51 0.14 -1.23
CA MET A 54 -7.19 -0.32 -2.43
C MET A 54 -6.61 -1.66 -2.87
N GLN A 55 -7.48 -2.63 -3.11
CA GLN A 55 -7.13 -3.93 -3.67
C GLN A 55 -7.26 -3.90 -5.19
N SER A 56 -6.32 -4.52 -5.90
CA SER A 56 -6.45 -4.71 -7.33
C SER A 56 -7.61 -5.65 -7.66
N THR A 57 -8.33 -5.32 -8.73
CA THR A 57 -9.41 -6.15 -9.28
C THR A 57 -8.90 -7.41 -10.00
N GLY A 58 -7.62 -7.43 -10.40
CA GLY A 58 -7.05 -8.45 -11.30
C GLY A 58 -7.43 -8.26 -12.77
N PHE A 59 -8.20 -7.22 -13.11
CA PHE A 59 -8.55 -6.86 -14.48
C PHE A 59 -7.74 -5.65 -14.95
N LYS A 60 -7.69 -5.47 -16.28
CA LYS A 60 -6.99 -4.36 -16.93
C LYS A 60 -7.97 -3.48 -17.68
N ASP A 61 -7.66 -2.19 -17.75
CA ASP A 61 -8.36 -1.25 -18.63
C ASP A 61 -8.00 -1.49 -20.12
N VAL A 62 -8.57 -0.67 -21.00
CA VAL A 62 -8.32 -0.73 -22.45
C VAL A 62 -6.84 -0.51 -22.83
N ASN A 63 -6.07 0.14 -21.96
CA ASN A 63 -4.65 0.41 -22.15
C ASN A 63 -3.75 -0.66 -21.49
N GLY A 64 -4.33 -1.71 -20.91
CA GLY A 64 -3.60 -2.78 -20.23
C GLY A 64 -3.14 -2.44 -18.81
N VAL A 65 -3.60 -1.32 -18.24
CA VAL A 65 -3.29 -0.89 -16.87
C VAL A 65 -4.20 -1.60 -15.89
N GLU A 66 -3.63 -2.13 -14.81
CA GLU A 66 -4.37 -2.83 -13.77
C GLU A 66 -5.27 -1.86 -12.99
N ILE A 67 -6.57 -2.21 -12.88
CA ILE A 67 -7.60 -1.41 -12.22
C ILE A 67 -7.55 -1.62 -10.70
#